data_AF-A0A0F2NU85-F1
#
_entry.id   AF-A0A0F2NU85-F1
#
_cell.length_a   1.000
_cell.length_b   1.000
_cell.length_c   1.000
_cell.angle_alpha   90.00
_cell.angle_beta   90.00
_cell.angle_gamma   90.00
#
_symmetry.space_group_name_H-M   'P 1'
#
loop_
_entity.id
_entity.type
_entity.pdbx_description
1 polymer ?
#
loop_
_entity_poly.entity_id
_entity_poly.type
_entity_poly.pdbx_seq_one_letter_code
_entity_poly.pdbx_strand_id
1 'polypeptide(L)'
;MGLIYTDNLKSGWFDMEVKLSLLVFPLIIGSKPLTEKQVRGIIKSLIISIIYVGLYLISRAIIFYFFNHENVFYYQLFSPFIHPSYLSMYINMAVAWVLYQNYNGKKVFTNAFIVDKLLVLYLFAITFLLASKSGIFLFIIIVFVYLCLEFYKNRKMIHFAVGSLIILLSFIALSYFSPKNFDRIIHLIETINSNDIENNSNESSSLRLHLWSTSNEVIKKSFLVGYGTGDGKDVLNKALEEKEITNAFKNKLNAHNAFYEIFLKLGVVGFVVLLLNIIFPSFIAFKQNNVLYLFLVIILVFNFSFESMLETKAGVIFYAFFNSLIFFKVTVNENNNHSRS
;
A
#
# COMPACT_ATOMS: atom_id res chain seq x y z
N MET A 1 8.22 -18.44 15.47
CA MET A 1 7.87 -18.35 16.91
C MET A 1 6.38 -18.57 17.13
N GLY A 2 5.48 -17.77 16.53
CA GLY A 2 4.02 -17.92 16.72
C GLY A 2 3.41 -19.26 16.32
N LEU A 3 4.04 -20.04 15.43
CA LEU A 3 3.60 -21.39 15.09
C LEU A 3 3.73 -22.41 16.23
N ILE A 4 4.60 -22.16 17.22
CA ILE A 4 4.91 -23.14 18.28
C ILE A 4 3.71 -23.33 19.23
N TYR A 5 2.92 -22.28 19.43
CA TYR A 5 1.81 -22.23 20.38
C TYR A 5 0.49 -21.87 19.70
N THR A 6 0.38 -22.10 18.39
CA THR A 6 -0.86 -21.85 17.66
C THR A 6 -1.75 -23.08 17.67
N ASP A 7 -3.05 -22.89 17.90
CA ASP A 7 -4.05 -23.96 17.87
C ASP A 7 -4.49 -24.23 16.42
N ASN A 8 -4.67 -23.18 15.61
CA ASN A 8 -5.04 -23.29 14.21
C ASN A 8 -3.81 -23.46 13.29
N LEU A 9 -3.23 -24.67 13.31
CA LEU A 9 -2.06 -25.02 12.49
C LEU A 9 -2.29 -24.83 10.98
N LYS A 10 -3.51 -25.07 10.49
CA LYS A 10 -3.84 -24.91 9.06
C LYS A 10 -3.67 -23.45 8.63
N SER A 11 -4.23 -22.53 9.40
CA SER A 11 -4.05 -21.08 9.21
C SER A 11 -2.58 -20.70 9.34
N GLY A 12 -1.89 -21.21 10.36
CA GLY A 12 -0.48 -20.94 10.59
C GLY A 12 0.43 -21.35 9.43
N TRP A 13 0.24 -22.53 8.84
CA TRP A 13 1.04 -22.99 7.70
C TRP A 13 0.77 -22.18 6.44
N PHE A 14 -0.50 -21.84 6.18
CA PHE A 14 -0.85 -20.96 5.07
C PHE A 14 -0.18 -19.59 5.23
N ASP A 15 -0.15 -19.05 6.45
CA ASP A 15 0.49 -17.77 6.74
C ASP A 15 2.01 -17.80 6.45
N MET A 16 2.67 -18.91 6.80
CA MET A 16 4.08 -19.13 6.48
C MET A 16 4.33 -19.21 4.97
N GLU A 17 3.46 -19.89 4.21
CA GLU A 17 3.55 -19.96 2.76
C GLU A 17 3.47 -18.56 2.14
N VAL A 18 2.49 -17.76 2.57
CA VAL A 18 2.30 -16.38 2.11
C VAL A 18 3.53 -15.52 2.43
N LYS A 19 4.09 -15.69 3.63
CA LYS A 19 5.23 -14.91 4.15
C LYS A 19 6.61 -15.39 3.66
N LEU A 20 6.71 -16.54 3.00
CA LEU A 20 7.98 -17.10 2.51
C LEU A 20 8.78 -16.12 1.64
N SER A 21 8.07 -15.28 0.86
CA SER A 21 8.68 -14.25 0.01
C SER A 21 9.53 -13.25 0.80
N LEU A 22 9.20 -13.00 2.08
CA LEU A 22 9.99 -12.12 2.97
C LEU A 22 11.40 -12.66 3.23
N LEU A 23 11.60 -13.96 3.12
CA LEU A 23 12.92 -14.58 3.25
C LEU A 23 13.60 -14.72 1.88
N VAL A 24 12.85 -15.19 0.88
CA VAL A 24 13.40 -15.53 -0.44
C VAL A 24 13.97 -14.32 -1.17
N PHE A 25 13.25 -13.18 -1.22
CA PHE A 25 13.71 -12.01 -1.97
C PHE A 25 14.98 -11.37 -1.40
N PRO A 26 15.09 -11.10 -0.09
CA PRO A 26 16.33 -10.58 0.48
C PRO A 26 17.53 -11.51 0.26
N LEU A 27 17.33 -12.83 0.37
CA LEU A 27 18.41 -13.80 0.15
C LEU A 27 18.89 -13.79 -1.30
N ILE A 28 17.98 -13.86 -2.28
CA ILE A 28 18.35 -13.87 -3.70
C ILE A 28 19.03 -12.56 -4.10
N ILE A 29 18.43 -11.41 -3.76
CA ILE A 29 18.94 -10.10 -4.18
C ILE A 29 20.20 -9.73 -3.38
N GLY A 30 20.26 -10.06 -2.09
CA GLY A 30 21.42 -9.82 -1.24
C GLY A 30 22.63 -10.66 -1.62
N SER A 31 22.42 -11.91 -2.07
CA SER A 31 23.52 -12.80 -2.51
C SER A 31 24.21 -12.29 -3.78
N LYS A 32 23.44 -11.69 -4.69
CA LYS A 32 23.98 -11.07 -5.90
C LYS A 32 23.23 -9.77 -6.18
N PRO A 33 23.71 -8.64 -5.64
CA PRO A 33 23.08 -7.35 -5.85
C PRO A 33 22.96 -7.02 -7.33
N LEU A 34 21.78 -6.52 -7.72
CA LEU A 34 21.46 -6.19 -9.10
C LEU A 34 22.13 -4.89 -9.52
N THR A 35 22.64 -4.87 -10.76
CA THR A 35 23.20 -3.66 -11.37
C THR A 35 22.11 -2.61 -11.60
N GLU A 36 22.48 -1.33 -11.68
CA GLU A 36 21.53 -0.24 -11.95
C GLU A 36 20.75 -0.46 -13.27
N LYS A 37 21.39 -1.07 -14.29
CA LYS A 37 20.74 -1.41 -15.56
C LYS A 37 19.66 -2.47 -15.37
N GLN A 38 19.92 -3.52 -14.58
CA GLN A 38 18.94 -4.57 -14.29
C GLN A 38 17.77 -4.02 -13.48
N VAL A 39 18.03 -3.24 -12.43
CA VAL A 39 16.98 -2.60 -11.62
C VAL A 39 16.09 -1.71 -12.49
N ARG A 40 16.68 -0.87 -13.35
CA ARG A 40 15.92 -0.07 -14.32
C ARG A 40 15.09 -0.94 -15.26
N GLY A 41 15.65 -2.05 -15.76
CA GLY A 41 14.95 -2.99 -16.64
C GLY A 41 13.71 -3.59 -15.97
N ILE A 42 13.85 -4.05 -14.73
CA ILE A 42 12.75 -4.67 -13.97
C ILE A 42 11.64 -3.66 -13.67
N ILE A 43 11.98 -2.42 -13.30
CA ILE A 43 10.96 -1.42 -13.00
C ILE A 43 10.31 -0.90 -14.30
N LYS A 44 11.05 -0.82 -15.41
CA LYS A 44 10.45 -0.56 -16.73
C LYS A 44 9.49 -1.66 -17.15
N SER A 45 9.84 -2.94 -16.95
CA SER A 45 8.92 -4.04 -17.26
C SER A 45 7.66 -3.97 -16.39
N LEU A 46 7.78 -3.64 -15.10
CA LEU A 46 6.62 -3.39 -14.25
C LEU A 46 5.70 -2.30 -14.81
N ILE A 47 6.26 -1.14 -15.19
CA ILE A 47 5.49 -0.02 -15.76
C ILE A 47 4.80 -0.45 -17.05
N ILE A 48 5.51 -1.14 -17.94
CA ILE A 48 4.95 -1.67 -19.19
C ILE A 48 3.80 -2.64 -18.89
N SER A 49 3.97 -3.56 -17.94
CA SER A 49 2.92 -4.48 -17.51
C SER A 49 1.69 -3.74 -16.98
N ILE A 50 1.87 -2.70 -16.16
CA ILE A 50 0.77 -1.87 -15.65
C ILE A 50 0.04 -1.16 -16.79
N ILE A 51 0.76 -0.67 -17.80
CA ILE A 51 0.14 -0.07 -18.99
C ILE A 51 -0.71 -1.11 -19.73
N TYR A 52 -0.19 -2.30 -19.99
CA TYR A 52 -0.96 -3.36 -20.65
C TYR A 52 -2.19 -3.79 -19.84
N VAL A 53 -2.05 -3.94 -18.52
CA VAL A 53 -3.17 -4.25 -17.63
C VAL A 53 -4.21 -3.14 -17.68
N GLY A 54 -3.81 -1.87 -17.55
CA GLY A 54 -4.76 -0.75 -17.58
C GLY A 54 -5.48 -0.63 -18.93
N LEU A 55 -4.78 -0.82 -20.05
CA LEU A 55 -5.41 -0.87 -21.38
C LEU A 55 -6.43 -2.00 -21.47
N TYR A 56 -6.07 -3.20 -21.02
CA TYR A 56 -6.96 -4.35 -21.01
C TYR A 56 -8.22 -4.09 -20.16
N LEU A 57 -8.08 -3.53 -18.95
CA LEU A 57 -9.21 -3.22 -18.07
C LEU A 57 -10.14 -2.17 -18.68
N ILE A 58 -9.59 -1.12 -19.32
CA ILE A 58 -10.38 -0.12 -20.04
C ILE A 58 -11.12 -0.76 -21.22
N SER A 59 -10.43 -1.54 -22.06
CA SER A 59 -11.05 -2.22 -23.20
C SER A 59 -12.17 -3.16 -22.76
N ARG A 60 -11.97 -3.92 -21.68
CA ARG A 60 -13.02 -4.75 -21.08
C ARG A 60 -14.22 -3.91 -20.65
N ALA A 61 -13.99 -2.79 -19.94
CA ALA A 61 -15.06 -1.94 -19.47
C ALA A 61 -15.86 -1.30 -20.61
N ILE A 62 -15.18 -0.90 -21.69
CA ILE A 62 -15.81 -0.42 -22.92
C ILE A 62 -16.69 -1.52 -23.54
N ILE A 63 -16.19 -2.75 -23.67
CA ILE A 63 -16.95 -3.87 -24.25
C ILE A 63 -18.22 -4.13 -23.42
N PHE A 64 -18.12 -4.24 -22.10
CA PHE A 64 -19.29 -4.45 -21.23
C PHE A 64 -20.30 -3.30 -21.33
N TYR A 65 -19.83 -2.06 -21.43
CA TYR A 65 -20.72 -0.91 -21.56
C TYR A 65 -21.50 -0.92 -22.88
N PHE A 66 -20.84 -1.24 -24.00
CA PHE A 66 -21.50 -1.22 -25.32
C PHE A 66 -22.35 -2.46 -25.61
N PHE A 67 -21.92 -3.66 -25.18
CA PHE A 67 -22.60 -4.91 -25.52
C PHE A 67 -23.56 -5.41 -24.44
N ASN A 68 -23.29 -5.10 -23.17
CA ASN A 68 -24.10 -5.57 -22.04
C ASN A 68 -24.87 -4.44 -21.36
N HIS A 69 -24.64 -3.18 -21.74
CA HIS A 69 -25.16 -1.99 -21.05
C HIS A 69 -24.79 -1.94 -19.54
N GLU A 70 -23.69 -2.60 -19.16
CA GLU A 70 -23.21 -2.64 -17.79
C GLU A 70 -22.07 -1.64 -17.56
N ASN A 71 -22.20 -0.80 -16.54
CA ASN A 71 -21.14 0.14 -16.16
C ASN A 71 -20.14 -0.51 -15.19
N VAL A 72 -19.09 -1.10 -15.75
CA VAL A 72 -18.00 -1.77 -15.00
C VAL A 72 -16.72 -0.94 -14.91
N PHE A 73 -16.81 0.39 -15.07
CA PHE A 73 -15.64 1.29 -15.06
C PHE A 73 -15.06 1.55 -13.66
N TYR A 74 -15.68 1.05 -12.59
CA TYR A 74 -15.33 1.44 -11.22
C TYR A 74 -15.07 0.27 -10.26
N TYR A 75 -14.12 0.47 -9.35
CA TYR A 75 -13.84 -0.38 -8.20
C TYR A 75 -13.63 -1.86 -8.57
N GLN A 76 -14.25 -2.79 -7.83
CA GLN A 76 -14.12 -4.24 -8.07
C GLN A 76 -14.64 -4.68 -9.45
N LEU A 77 -15.61 -3.96 -10.03
CA LEU A 77 -16.09 -4.24 -11.38
C LEU A 77 -15.04 -3.88 -12.43
N PHE A 78 -14.26 -2.83 -12.19
CA PHE A 78 -13.13 -2.45 -13.06
C PHE A 78 -11.96 -3.42 -12.96
N SER A 79 -11.63 -3.88 -11.74
CA SER A 79 -10.53 -4.81 -11.49
C SER A 79 -11.01 -6.14 -10.89
N PRO A 80 -11.54 -7.07 -11.72
CA PRO A 80 -12.08 -8.33 -11.22
C PRO A 80 -10.98 -9.34 -10.82
N PHE A 81 -9.76 -9.16 -11.32
CA PHE A 81 -8.65 -10.12 -11.12
C PHE A 81 -7.75 -9.77 -9.94
N ILE A 82 -7.66 -8.50 -9.57
CA ILE A 82 -6.78 -7.99 -8.52
C ILE A 82 -7.56 -7.00 -7.69
N HIS A 83 -7.50 -7.13 -6.36
CA HIS A 83 -8.17 -6.17 -5.49
C HIS A 83 -7.70 -4.72 -5.79
N PRO A 84 -8.62 -3.74 -5.94
CA PRO A 84 -8.26 -2.39 -6.37
C PRO A 84 -7.20 -1.70 -5.52
N SER A 85 -7.19 -1.92 -4.19
CA SER A 85 -6.15 -1.38 -3.29
C SER A 85 -4.75 -1.90 -3.64
N TYR A 86 -4.62 -3.20 -3.94
CA TYR A 86 -3.31 -3.78 -4.27
C TYR A 86 -2.83 -3.31 -5.64
N LEU A 87 -3.68 -3.28 -6.66
CA LEU A 87 -3.29 -2.76 -7.97
C LEU A 87 -2.89 -1.28 -7.89
N SER A 88 -3.63 -0.48 -7.11
CA SER A 88 -3.29 0.93 -6.84
C SER A 88 -1.93 1.07 -6.14
N MET A 89 -1.57 0.17 -5.23
CA MET A 89 -0.25 0.16 -4.59
C MET A 89 0.89 -0.08 -5.61
N TYR A 90 0.74 -1.03 -6.52
CA TYR A 90 1.71 -1.25 -7.61
C TYR A 90 1.80 -0.04 -8.55
N ILE A 91 0.67 0.59 -8.88
CA ILE A 91 0.64 1.82 -9.68
C ILE A 91 1.37 2.95 -8.96
N ASN A 92 1.13 3.15 -7.65
CA ASN A 92 1.81 4.16 -6.85
C ASN A 92 3.33 3.95 -6.80
N MET A 93 3.81 2.70 -6.79
CA MET A 93 5.23 2.40 -6.91
C MET A 93 5.80 2.77 -8.29
N ALA A 94 5.05 2.51 -9.36
CA ALA A 94 5.42 2.95 -10.71
C ALA A 94 5.49 4.49 -10.81
N VAL A 95 4.52 5.20 -10.25
CA VAL A 95 4.50 6.67 -10.17
C VAL A 95 5.71 7.18 -9.40
N ALA A 96 5.97 6.65 -8.21
CA ALA A 96 7.14 7.00 -7.39
C ALA A 96 8.44 6.85 -8.17
N TRP A 97 8.60 5.78 -8.95
CA TRP A 97 9.77 5.58 -9.79
C TRP A 97 9.89 6.61 -10.92
N VAL A 98 8.79 6.90 -11.65
CA VAL A 98 8.79 7.91 -12.72
C VAL A 98 9.18 9.28 -12.16
N LEU A 99 8.62 9.65 -11.00
CA LEU A 99 8.93 10.92 -10.32
C LEU A 99 10.38 10.95 -9.80
N TYR A 100 10.89 9.86 -9.23
CA TYR A 100 12.28 9.73 -8.81
C TYR A 100 13.26 9.92 -9.99
N GLN A 101 12.94 9.36 -11.16
CA GLN A 101 13.78 9.53 -12.36
C GLN A 101 13.79 11.01 -12.78
N ASN A 102 12.61 11.65 -12.86
CA ASN A 102 12.48 13.06 -13.17
C ASN A 102 13.23 13.98 -12.19
N TYR A 103 13.13 13.71 -10.89
CA TYR A 103 13.87 14.44 -9.84
C TYR A 103 15.39 14.40 -10.05
N ASN A 104 15.90 13.29 -10.58
CA ASN A 104 17.32 13.12 -10.91
C ASN A 104 17.68 13.58 -12.32
N GLY A 105 16.77 14.25 -13.04
CA GLY A 105 16.97 14.68 -14.42
C GLY A 105 17.06 13.53 -15.43
N LYS A 106 16.72 12.30 -15.02
CA LYS A 106 16.69 11.11 -15.88
C LYS A 106 15.27 10.91 -16.42
N LYS A 107 15.16 10.29 -17.60
CA LYS A 107 13.88 9.92 -18.23
C LYS A 107 13.65 8.42 -18.20
N VAL A 108 12.39 7.99 -18.25
CA VAL A 108 12.03 6.56 -18.14
C VAL A 108 12.12 5.88 -19.50
N PHE A 109 11.41 6.37 -20.52
CA PHE A 109 11.35 5.72 -21.84
C PHE A 109 12.09 6.48 -22.92
N THR A 110 11.80 7.77 -23.08
CA THR A 110 12.34 8.62 -24.16
C THR A 110 12.84 9.93 -23.58
N ASN A 111 13.67 10.65 -24.35
CA ASN A 111 14.15 11.98 -23.95
C ASN A 111 13.04 13.06 -24.01
N ALA A 112 11.85 12.73 -24.53
CA ALA A 112 10.75 13.66 -24.63
C ALA A 112 10.17 13.98 -23.24
N PHE A 113 10.28 15.24 -22.81
CA PHE A 113 9.84 15.69 -21.50
C PHE A 113 8.36 15.41 -21.21
N ILE A 114 7.50 15.42 -22.25
CA ILE A 114 6.05 15.26 -22.13
C ILE A 114 5.61 13.82 -21.82
N VAL A 115 6.41 12.82 -22.19
CA VAL A 115 6.01 11.40 -22.11
C VAL A 115 5.82 10.96 -20.65
N ASP A 116 6.74 11.32 -19.76
CA ASP A 116 6.63 10.95 -18.34
C ASP A 116 5.41 11.63 -17.68
N LYS A 117 5.05 12.85 -18.10
CA LYS A 117 3.84 13.53 -17.58
C LYS A 117 2.56 12.86 -18.05
N LEU A 118 2.49 12.50 -19.34
CA LEU A 118 1.37 11.75 -19.89
C LEU A 118 1.24 10.37 -19.23
N LEU A 119 2.37 9.72 -18.94
CA LEU A 119 2.38 8.46 -18.20
C LEU A 119 1.83 8.63 -16.78
N VAL A 120 2.28 9.64 -16.02
CA VAL A 120 1.73 9.90 -14.68
C VAL A 120 0.24 10.20 -14.74
N LEU A 121 -0.22 10.96 -15.74
CA LEU A 121 -1.65 11.24 -15.94
C LEU A 121 -2.44 9.97 -16.27
N TYR A 122 -1.90 9.10 -17.12
CA TYR A 122 -2.49 7.79 -17.41
C TYR A 122 -2.59 6.92 -16.16
N LEU A 123 -1.52 6.83 -15.37
CA LEU A 123 -1.50 6.06 -14.11
C LEU A 123 -2.49 6.64 -13.08
N PHE A 124 -2.64 7.96 -13.04
CA PHE A 124 -3.68 8.62 -12.25
C PHE A 124 -5.08 8.20 -12.70
N ALA A 125 -5.36 8.24 -14.01
CA ALA A 125 -6.64 7.84 -14.56
C ALA A 125 -7.00 6.38 -14.21
N ILE A 126 -6.04 5.46 -14.29
CA ILE A 126 -6.26 4.07 -13.86
C ILE A 126 -6.53 3.99 -12.34
N THR A 127 -5.74 4.68 -11.51
CA THR A 127 -5.95 4.72 -10.06
C THR A 127 -7.33 5.28 -9.69
N PHE A 128 -7.79 6.26 -10.45
CA PHE A 128 -9.10 6.86 -10.30
C PHE A 128 -10.23 5.89 -10.65
N LEU A 129 -10.13 5.17 -11.77
CA LEU A 129 -11.11 4.12 -12.15
C LEU A 129 -11.12 2.96 -11.14
N LEU A 130 -9.98 2.65 -10.52
CA LEU A 130 -9.93 1.69 -9.41
C LEU A 130 -10.72 2.16 -8.18
N ALA A 131 -11.04 3.44 -8.06
CA ALA A 131 -11.84 4.03 -6.99
C ALA A 131 -11.41 3.64 -5.57
N SER A 132 -10.13 3.30 -5.39
CA SER A 132 -9.55 2.98 -4.09
C SER A 132 -9.22 4.29 -3.37
N LYS A 133 -9.95 4.60 -2.28
CA LYS A 133 -9.74 5.82 -1.48
C LYS A 133 -8.28 5.91 -0.98
N SER A 134 -7.73 4.80 -0.47
CA SER A 134 -6.34 4.71 -0.03
C SER A 134 -5.37 4.86 -1.21
N GLY A 135 -5.65 4.25 -2.36
CA GLY A 135 -4.85 4.38 -3.58
C GLY A 135 -4.72 5.81 -4.09
N ILE A 136 -5.85 6.54 -4.17
CA ILE A 136 -5.89 7.94 -4.61
C ILE A 136 -5.18 8.85 -3.60
N PHE A 137 -5.42 8.66 -2.30
CA PHE A 137 -4.77 9.48 -1.27
C PHE A 137 -3.25 9.27 -1.25
N LEU A 138 -2.78 8.03 -1.39
CA LEU A 138 -1.37 7.72 -1.51
C LEU A 138 -0.74 8.37 -2.74
N PHE A 139 -1.46 8.37 -3.88
CA PHE A 139 -1.02 9.05 -5.09
C PHE A 139 -0.82 10.55 -4.86
N ILE A 140 -1.78 11.21 -4.18
CA ILE A 140 -1.67 12.62 -3.79
C ILE A 140 -0.42 12.85 -2.93
N ILE A 141 -0.19 12.01 -1.90
CA ILE A 141 0.98 12.14 -1.03
C ILE A 141 2.28 12.02 -1.83
N ILE A 142 2.40 11.03 -2.71
CA ILE A 142 3.61 10.81 -3.50
C ILE A 142 3.90 12.00 -4.42
N VAL A 143 2.88 12.50 -5.11
CA VAL A 143 3.01 13.68 -5.96
C VAL A 143 3.37 14.91 -5.13
N PHE A 144 2.70 15.13 -4.00
CA PHE A 144 2.99 16.25 -3.10
C PHE A 144 4.43 16.23 -2.58
N VAL A 145 4.91 15.09 -2.09
CA VAL A 145 6.30 14.94 -1.62
C VAL A 145 7.29 15.21 -2.76
N TYR A 146 7.04 14.70 -3.97
CA TYR A 146 7.84 15.03 -5.14
C TYR A 146 7.90 16.53 -5.41
N LEU A 147 6.76 17.25 -5.35
CA LEU A 147 6.71 18.69 -5.56
C LEU A 147 7.53 19.45 -4.52
N CYS A 148 7.44 19.06 -3.24
CA CYS A 148 8.24 19.65 -2.17
C CYS A 148 9.73 19.47 -2.44
N LEU A 149 10.16 18.26 -2.80
CA LEU A 149 11.57 17.95 -3.10
C LEU A 149 12.07 18.72 -4.33
N GLU A 150 11.27 18.76 -5.39
CA GLU A 150 11.61 19.46 -6.63
C GLU A 150 11.65 20.99 -6.43
N PHE A 151 10.73 21.53 -5.63
CA PHE A 151 10.73 22.94 -5.25
C PHE A 151 11.98 23.31 -4.45
N TYR A 152 12.33 22.49 -3.46
CA TYR A 152 13.54 22.70 -2.65
C TYR A 152 14.81 22.69 -3.52
N LYS A 153 14.89 21.77 -4.49
CA LYS A 153 16.07 21.59 -5.36
C LYS A 153 16.18 22.63 -6.48
N ASN A 154 15.10 22.85 -7.23
CA ASN A 154 15.15 23.53 -8.53
C ASN A 154 14.36 24.85 -8.58
N ARG A 155 13.51 25.15 -7.58
CA ARG A 155 12.65 26.36 -7.52
C ARG A 155 11.75 26.58 -8.75
N LYS A 156 11.50 25.55 -9.57
CA LYS A 156 10.72 25.66 -10.82
C LYS A 156 9.21 25.60 -10.57
N MET A 157 8.53 26.74 -10.67
CA MET A 157 7.08 26.89 -10.44
C MET A 157 6.19 26.05 -11.38
N ILE A 158 6.68 25.65 -12.56
CA ILE A 158 5.88 24.86 -13.52
C ILE A 158 5.55 23.46 -13.00
N HIS A 159 6.44 22.84 -12.20
CA HIS A 159 6.14 21.56 -11.56
C HIS A 159 5.05 21.74 -10.51
N PHE A 160 5.11 22.84 -9.76
CA PHE A 160 4.10 23.19 -8.76
C PHE A 160 2.71 23.37 -9.40
N ALA A 161 2.60 24.11 -10.50
CA ALA A 161 1.33 24.32 -11.20
C ALA A 161 0.70 23.02 -11.75
N VAL A 162 1.52 22.14 -12.34
CA VAL A 162 1.02 20.83 -12.84
C VAL A 162 0.64 19.92 -11.67
N GLY A 163 1.45 19.92 -10.62
CA GLY A 163 1.20 19.13 -9.42
C GLY A 163 -0.04 19.58 -8.65
N SER A 164 -0.26 20.88 -8.51
CA SER A 164 -1.47 21.44 -7.88
C SER A 164 -2.72 21.10 -8.69
N LEU A 165 -2.62 21.09 -10.03
CA LEU A 165 -3.73 20.63 -10.89
C LEU A 165 -4.04 19.15 -10.67
N ILE A 166 -3.02 18.29 -10.59
CA ILE A 166 -3.21 16.86 -10.31
C ILE A 166 -3.86 16.66 -8.93
N ILE A 167 -3.41 17.40 -7.92
CA ILE A 167 -3.99 17.36 -6.58
C ILE A 167 -5.45 17.81 -6.62
N LEU A 168 -5.76 18.92 -7.31
CA LEU A 168 -7.13 19.42 -7.48
C LEU A 168 -8.02 18.38 -8.16
N LEU A 169 -7.57 17.77 -9.26
CA LEU A 169 -8.30 16.70 -9.95
C LEU A 169 -8.53 15.50 -9.04
N SER A 170 -7.56 15.17 -8.17
CA SER A 170 -7.69 14.10 -7.17
C SER A 170 -8.72 14.45 -6.08
N PHE A 171 -8.81 15.72 -5.66
CA PHE A 171 -9.83 16.19 -4.72
C PHE A 171 -11.23 16.15 -5.32
N ILE A 172 -11.38 16.61 -6.58
CA ILE A 172 -12.64 16.54 -7.32
C ILE A 172 -13.07 15.08 -7.45
N ALA A 173 -12.14 14.21 -7.82
CA ALA A 173 -12.33 12.78 -7.90
C ALA A 173 -12.88 12.18 -6.58
N LEU A 174 -12.21 12.45 -5.46
CA LEU A 174 -12.65 11.96 -4.15
C LEU A 174 -14.04 12.46 -3.76
N SER A 175 -14.38 13.69 -4.17
CA SER A 175 -15.68 14.32 -3.89
C SER A 175 -16.80 13.70 -4.73
N TYR A 176 -16.54 13.40 -6.01
CA TYR A 176 -17.53 12.84 -6.93
C TYR A 176 -17.92 11.39 -6.59
N PHE A 177 -16.96 10.54 -6.21
CA PHE A 177 -17.23 9.13 -5.88
C PHE A 177 -17.80 8.91 -4.47
N SER A 178 -17.90 9.98 -3.69
CA SER A 178 -18.36 9.88 -2.31
C SER A 178 -19.17 11.13 -1.93
N PRO A 179 -20.27 11.42 -2.67
CA PRO A 179 -21.01 12.69 -2.56
C PRO A 179 -21.68 12.91 -1.20
N LYS A 180 -21.82 11.86 -0.38
CA LYS A 180 -22.37 11.93 0.98
C LYS A 180 -21.32 12.10 2.09
N ASN A 181 -20.06 12.40 1.76
CA ASN A 181 -18.97 12.43 2.74
C ASN A 181 -19.13 13.48 3.85
N PHE A 182 -19.67 14.65 3.56
CA PHE A 182 -19.74 15.72 4.56
C PHE A 182 -20.75 15.40 5.67
N ASP A 183 -21.98 15.04 5.30
CA ASP A 183 -23.02 14.62 6.26
C ASP A 183 -22.60 13.37 7.04
N ARG A 184 -21.84 12.48 6.38
CA ARG A 184 -21.31 11.26 7.02
C ARG A 184 -20.15 11.51 7.97
N ILE A 185 -19.26 12.47 7.69
CA ILE A 185 -18.18 12.84 8.62
C ILE A 185 -18.79 13.48 9.88
N ILE A 186 -19.80 14.33 9.72
CA ILE A 186 -20.53 14.94 10.83
C ILE A 186 -21.20 13.84 11.68
N HIS A 187 -21.93 12.91 11.04
CA HIS A 187 -22.50 11.76 11.75
C HIS A 187 -21.44 10.88 12.42
N LEU A 188 -20.30 10.57 11.77
CA LEU A 188 -19.23 9.77 12.37
C LEU A 188 -18.61 10.45 13.60
N ILE A 189 -18.44 11.77 13.57
CA ILE A 189 -17.94 12.54 14.72
C ILE A 189 -18.96 12.51 15.87
N GLU A 190 -20.25 12.65 15.57
CA GLU A 190 -21.33 12.52 16.56
C GLU A 190 -21.38 11.12 17.18
N THR A 191 -21.27 10.08 16.36
CA THR A 191 -21.22 8.67 16.76
C THR A 191 -20.00 8.32 17.62
N ILE A 192 -18.82 8.87 17.30
CA ILE A 192 -17.61 8.69 18.11
C ILE A 192 -17.78 9.39 19.48
N ASN A 193 -18.37 10.58 19.49
CA ASN A 193 -18.61 11.33 20.72
C ASN A 193 -19.71 10.70 21.60
N SER A 194 -20.64 9.95 21.02
CA SER A 194 -21.69 9.24 21.76
C SER A 194 -21.30 7.83 22.22
N ASN A 195 -20.11 7.31 21.85
CA ASN A 195 -19.68 5.91 22.03
C ASN A 195 -20.62 4.85 21.38
N ASP A 196 -21.66 5.28 20.67
CA ASP A 196 -22.62 4.40 20.00
C ASP A 196 -22.18 4.20 18.55
N ILE A 197 -21.07 3.49 18.34
CA ILE A 197 -20.68 3.12 16.98
C ILE A 197 -21.71 2.13 16.43
N GLU A 198 -22.57 2.60 15.53
CA GLU A 198 -23.68 1.82 14.98
C GLU A 198 -23.21 0.44 14.48
N ASN A 199 -23.67 -0.63 15.15
CA ASN A 199 -23.23 -2.02 14.95
C ASN A 199 -23.53 -2.58 13.54
N ASN A 200 -24.39 -1.90 12.78
CA ASN A 200 -24.89 -2.35 11.47
C ASN A 200 -24.50 -1.44 10.30
N SER A 201 -23.48 -0.59 10.46
CA SER A 201 -22.97 0.20 9.34
C SER A 201 -22.33 -0.72 8.28
N ASN A 202 -22.72 -0.54 7.01
CA ASN A 202 -22.14 -1.24 5.85
C ASN A 202 -20.92 -0.51 5.27
N GLU A 203 -20.48 0.59 5.92
CA GLU A 203 -19.36 1.39 5.42
C GLU A 203 -18.00 0.83 5.83
N SER A 204 -17.07 0.78 4.88
CA SER A 204 -15.73 0.21 5.11
C SER A 204 -14.90 0.98 6.15
N SER A 205 -15.21 2.24 6.44
CA SER A 205 -14.44 3.07 7.38
C SER A 205 -14.93 2.92 8.82
N SER A 206 -16.25 2.90 9.06
CA SER A 206 -16.82 2.63 10.39
C SER A 206 -16.48 1.21 10.85
N LEU A 207 -16.51 0.25 9.93
CA LEU A 207 -16.14 -1.14 10.21
C LEU A 207 -14.67 -1.29 10.64
N ARG A 208 -13.76 -0.48 10.07
CA ARG A 208 -12.35 -0.43 10.50
C ARG A 208 -12.19 0.12 11.92
N LEU A 209 -12.98 1.12 12.31
CA LEU A 209 -12.94 1.65 13.68
C LEU A 209 -13.32 0.57 14.70
N HIS A 210 -14.38 -0.19 14.42
CA HIS A 210 -14.79 -1.36 15.21
C HIS A 210 -13.73 -2.46 15.27
N LEU A 211 -13.09 -2.76 14.13
CA LEU A 211 -11.99 -3.72 14.06
C LEU A 211 -10.80 -3.28 14.93
N TRP A 212 -10.43 -2.01 14.88
CA TRP A 212 -9.28 -1.47 15.60
C TRP A 212 -9.55 -1.35 17.10
N SER A 213 -10.74 -0.88 17.50
CA SER A 213 -11.13 -0.83 18.91
C SER A 213 -11.15 -2.22 19.54
N THR A 214 -11.74 -3.20 18.84
CA THR A 214 -11.77 -4.60 19.31
C THR A 214 -10.38 -5.22 19.29
N SER A 215 -9.55 -4.93 18.29
CA SER A 215 -8.15 -5.37 18.27
C SER A 215 -7.38 -4.86 19.48
N ASN A 216 -7.56 -3.60 19.88
CA ASN A 216 -6.92 -3.05 21.07
C ASN A 216 -7.33 -3.77 22.36
N GLU A 217 -8.60 -4.12 22.52
CA GLU A 217 -9.08 -4.88 23.69
C GLU A 217 -8.52 -6.31 23.73
N VAL A 218 -8.49 -6.98 22.58
CA VAL A 218 -7.94 -8.33 22.45
C VAL A 218 -6.43 -8.32 22.72
N ILE A 219 -5.68 -7.37 22.14
CA ILE A 219 -4.23 -7.23 22.36
C ILE A 219 -3.89 -7.07 23.84
N LYS A 220 -4.69 -6.34 24.62
CA LYS A 220 -4.45 -6.18 26.07
C LYS A 220 -4.44 -7.51 26.83
N LYS A 221 -5.22 -8.49 26.38
CA LYS A 221 -5.32 -9.82 27.02
C LYS A 221 -4.12 -10.72 26.71
N SER A 222 -3.42 -10.52 25.58
CA SER A 222 -2.16 -11.22 25.26
C SER A 222 -1.12 -10.29 24.63
N PHE A 223 -0.64 -9.32 25.42
CA PHE A 223 0.21 -8.25 24.92
C PHE A 223 1.62 -8.71 24.51
N LEU A 224 2.25 -9.56 25.32
CA LEU A 224 3.68 -9.89 25.14
C LEU A 224 3.92 -10.79 23.93
N VAL A 225 3.18 -11.89 23.84
CA VAL A 225 3.39 -12.96 22.86
C VAL A 225 2.28 -13.06 21.82
N GLY A 226 1.16 -12.37 22.01
CA GLY A 226 0.01 -12.49 21.12
C GLY A 226 -0.66 -13.86 21.24
N TYR A 227 -1.44 -14.22 20.22
CA TYR A 227 -2.29 -15.41 20.24
C TYR A 227 -1.76 -16.57 19.41
N GLY A 228 -0.70 -16.37 18.62
CA GLY A 228 -0.16 -17.37 17.71
C GLY A 228 -0.42 -17.02 16.26
N THR A 229 0.41 -17.56 15.37
CA THR A 229 0.41 -17.20 13.94
C THR A 229 -0.90 -17.55 13.24
N GLY A 230 -1.54 -18.66 13.63
CA GLY A 230 -2.81 -19.13 13.06
C GLY A 230 -4.06 -18.53 13.71
N ASP A 231 -3.97 -18.07 14.95
CA ASP A 231 -5.15 -17.81 15.80
C ASP A 231 -5.56 -16.33 15.89
N GLY A 232 -4.68 -15.40 15.55
CA GLY A 232 -4.95 -13.96 15.71
C GLY A 232 -6.26 -13.51 15.06
N LYS A 233 -6.57 -14.06 13.87
CA LYS A 233 -7.83 -13.78 13.16
C LYS A 233 -9.04 -14.41 13.85
N ASP A 234 -8.91 -15.63 14.36
CA ASP A 234 -10.01 -16.36 15.00
C ASP A 234 -10.40 -15.68 16.32
N VAL A 235 -9.41 -15.25 17.11
CA VAL A 235 -9.62 -14.52 18.36
C VAL A 235 -10.29 -13.17 18.10
N LEU A 236 -9.87 -12.44 17.07
CA LEU A 236 -10.52 -11.17 16.71
C LEU A 236 -11.98 -11.39 16.29
N ASN A 237 -12.25 -12.39 15.44
CA ASN A 237 -13.61 -12.67 14.98
C ASN A 237 -14.54 -13.12 16.12
N LYS A 238 -14.03 -13.91 17.08
CA LYS A 238 -14.79 -14.29 18.28
C LYS A 238 -15.15 -13.07 19.13
N ALA A 239 -14.21 -12.15 19.33
CA ALA A 239 -14.47 -10.92 20.08
C ALA A 239 -15.47 -9.98 19.38
N LEU A 240 -15.52 -9.99 18.04
CA LEU A 240 -16.53 -9.25 17.27
C LEU A 240 -17.92 -9.90 17.35
N GLU A 241 -17.98 -11.24 17.39
CA GLU A 241 -19.21 -12.00 17.58
C GLU A 241 -19.84 -11.72 18.95
N GLU A 242 -19.04 -11.75 20.02
CA GLU A 242 -19.47 -11.45 21.39
C GLU A 242 -20.04 -10.02 21.54
N LYS A 243 -19.66 -9.09 20.65
CA LYS A 243 -20.14 -7.71 20.61
C LYS A 243 -21.33 -7.48 19.68
N GLU A 244 -21.88 -8.55 19.07
CA GLU A 244 -22.98 -8.48 18.12
C GLU A 244 -22.71 -7.55 16.91
N ILE A 245 -21.44 -7.42 16.50
CA ILE A 245 -21.06 -6.64 15.31
C ILE A 245 -21.28 -7.50 14.07
N THR A 246 -22.55 -7.69 13.72
CA THR A 246 -23.03 -8.71 12.76
C THR A 246 -22.40 -8.60 11.37
N ASN A 247 -22.07 -7.39 10.91
CA ASN A 247 -21.49 -7.18 9.57
C ASN A 247 -20.00 -7.52 9.47
N ALA A 248 -19.22 -7.32 10.55
CA ALA A 248 -17.80 -7.66 10.57
C ALA A 248 -17.58 -9.17 10.71
N PHE A 249 -18.42 -9.81 11.54
CA PHE A 249 -18.41 -11.25 11.75
C PHE A 249 -18.83 -12.04 10.49
N LYS A 250 -19.93 -11.65 9.82
CA LYS A 250 -20.41 -12.34 8.60
C LYS A 250 -19.37 -12.42 7.48
N ASN A 251 -18.46 -11.45 7.42
CA ASN A 251 -17.42 -11.38 6.39
C ASN A 251 -16.07 -11.99 6.84
N LYS A 252 -15.95 -12.53 8.06
CA LYS A 252 -14.70 -13.08 8.65
C LYS A 252 -13.52 -12.16 8.38
N LEU A 253 -13.64 -10.90 8.74
CA LEU A 253 -12.66 -9.89 8.36
C LEU A 253 -11.37 -10.04 9.17
N ASN A 254 -10.32 -9.49 8.58
CA ASN A 254 -9.04 -9.26 9.22
C ASN A 254 -9.07 -7.85 9.82
N ALA A 255 -8.04 -7.43 10.55
CA ALA A 255 -7.95 -6.11 11.18
C ALA A 255 -7.85 -4.95 10.17
N HIS A 256 -7.74 -5.22 8.86
CA HIS A 256 -7.47 -4.24 7.81
C HIS A 256 -6.32 -3.29 8.14
N ASN A 257 -5.30 -3.81 8.82
CA ASN A 257 -4.15 -3.05 9.28
C ASN A 257 -3.05 -4.04 9.67
N ALA A 258 -1.93 -3.99 8.96
CA ALA A 258 -0.83 -4.94 9.14
C ALA A 258 -0.17 -4.85 10.53
N PHE A 259 -0.23 -3.69 11.19
CA PHE A 259 0.30 -3.53 12.54
C PHE A 259 -0.54 -4.29 13.56
N TYR A 260 -1.86 -4.15 13.51
CA TYR A 260 -2.77 -4.91 14.38
C TYR A 260 -2.68 -6.41 14.14
N GLU A 261 -2.60 -6.85 12.89
CA GLU A 261 -2.41 -8.28 12.55
C GLU A 261 -1.18 -8.89 13.20
N ILE A 262 -0.02 -8.24 13.03
CA ILE A 262 1.23 -8.73 13.59
C ILE A 262 1.19 -8.71 15.12
N PHE A 263 0.59 -7.67 15.72
CA PHE A 263 0.46 -7.59 17.17
C PHE A 263 -0.46 -8.69 17.72
N LEU A 264 -1.62 -8.93 17.11
CA LEU A 264 -2.53 -10.00 17.51
C LEU A 264 -1.86 -11.37 17.42
N LYS A 265 -1.08 -11.63 16.37
CA LYS A 265 -0.42 -12.92 16.18
C LYS A 265 0.81 -13.15 17.05
N LEU A 266 1.65 -12.13 17.22
CA LEU A 266 3.02 -12.28 17.77
C LEU A 266 3.32 -11.33 18.95
N GLY A 267 2.33 -10.56 19.39
CA GLY A 267 2.46 -9.60 20.49
C GLY A 267 3.44 -8.47 20.19
N VAL A 268 3.90 -7.84 21.26
CA VAL A 268 4.86 -6.74 21.19
C VAL A 268 6.17 -7.14 20.53
N VAL A 269 6.60 -8.40 20.68
CA VAL A 269 7.84 -8.90 20.08
C VAL A 269 7.75 -8.85 18.56
N GLY A 270 6.69 -9.40 17.98
CA GLY A 270 6.49 -9.35 16.53
C GLY A 270 6.30 -7.93 16.01
N PHE A 271 5.57 -7.10 16.75
CA PHE A 271 5.35 -5.70 16.41
C PHE A 271 6.67 -4.90 16.36
N VAL A 272 7.53 -5.05 17.37
CA VAL A 272 8.86 -4.41 17.38
C VAL A 272 9.73 -4.90 16.23
N VAL A 273 9.71 -6.20 15.93
CA VAL A 273 10.44 -6.75 14.78
C VAL A 273 9.96 -6.15 13.47
N LEU A 274 8.65 -5.98 13.28
CA LEU A 274 8.09 -5.31 12.10
C LEU A 274 8.58 -3.87 12.01
N LEU A 275 8.52 -3.11 13.11
CA LEU A 275 9.00 -1.72 13.14
C LEU A 275 10.50 -1.64 12.81
N LEU A 276 11.34 -2.50 13.39
CA LEU A 276 12.77 -2.54 13.07
C LEU A 276 13.02 -2.82 11.58
N ASN A 277 12.25 -3.71 10.97
CA ASN A 277 12.34 -4.02 9.54
C ASN A 277 11.96 -2.84 8.62
N ILE A 278 11.23 -1.84 9.12
CA ILE A 278 10.92 -0.61 8.40
C ILE A 278 11.95 0.47 8.75
N ILE A 279 12.21 0.69 10.04
CA ILE A 279 13.01 1.80 10.56
C ILE A 279 14.49 1.65 10.20
N PHE A 280 15.08 0.46 10.37
CA PHE A 280 16.50 0.24 10.11
C PHE A 280 16.93 0.56 8.67
N PRO A 281 16.30 -0.03 7.63
CA PRO A 281 16.68 0.29 6.25
C PRO A 281 16.29 1.72 5.86
N SER A 282 15.23 2.29 6.45
CA SER A 282 14.89 3.71 6.30
C SER A 282 15.99 4.62 6.80
N PHE A 283 16.52 4.36 7.99
CA PHE A 283 17.60 5.17 8.58
C PHE A 283 18.85 5.20 7.70
N ILE A 284 19.25 4.05 7.16
CA ILE A 284 20.37 3.95 6.22
C ILE A 284 20.07 4.74 4.94
N ALA A 285 18.88 4.54 4.37
CA ALA A 285 18.50 5.23 3.13
C ALA A 285 18.38 6.75 3.29
N PHE A 286 17.95 7.24 4.46
CA PHE A 286 17.91 8.66 4.80
C PHE A 286 19.32 9.26 4.85
N LYS A 287 20.28 8.57 5.48
CA LYS A 287 21.69 9.02 5.48
C LYS A 287 22.29 9.15 4.08
N GLN A 288 21.80 8.35 3.14
CA GLN A 288 22.23 8.36 1.74
C GLN A 288 21.40 9.29 0.84
N ASN A 289 20.47 10.07 1.38
CA ASN A 289 19.54 10.91 0.61
C ASN A 289 18.81 10.12 -0.50
N ASN A 290 18.46 8.86 -0.25
CA ASN A 290 17.77 8.05 -1.25
C ASN A 290 16.27 8.36 -1.30
N VAL A 291 15.93 9.29 -2.21
CA VAL A 291 14.54 9.72 -2.47
C VAL A 291 13.62 8.57 -2.89
N LEU A 292 14.12 7.57 -3.62
CA LEU A 292 13.28 6.44 -4.02
C LEU A 292 12.87 5.59 -2.80
N TYR A 293 13.80 5.36 -1.88
CA TYR A 293 13.51 4.61 -0.66
C TYR A 293 12.52 5.38 0.23
N LEU A 294 12.64 6.71 0.30
CA LEU A 294 11.63 7.55 0.96
C LEU A 294 10.22 7.30 0.40
N PHE A 295 10.05 7.29 -0.93
CA PHE A 295 8.75 6.97 -1.52
C PHE A 295 8.28 5.56 -1.17
N LEU A 296 9.18 4.57 -1.18
CA LEU A 296 8.83 3.20 -0.77
C LEU A 296 8.31 3.16 0.67
N VAL A 297 9.00 3.83 1.62
CA VAL A 297 8.58 3.87 3.03
C VAL A 297 7.21 4.50 3.18
N ILE A 298 6.95 5.61 2.48
CA ILE A 298 5.63 6.26 2.46
C ILE A 298 4.56 5.27 1.97
N ILE A 299 4.81 4.56 0.86
CA ILE A 299 3.89 3.55 0.32
C ILE A 299 3.63 2.43 1.35
N LEU A 300 4.68 1.92 1.99
CA LEU A 300 4.58 0.80 2.93
C LEU A 300 3.83 1.20 4.20
N VAL A 301 4.24 2.28 4.88
CA VAL A 301 3.60 2.72 6.13
C VAL A 301 2.14 3.09 5.88
N PHE A 302 1.85 3.76 4.76
CA PHE A 302 0.49 4.11 4.41
C PHE A 302 -0.38 2.86 4.17
N ASN A 303 0.07 1.91 3.35
CA ASN A 303 -0.72 0.70 3.08
C ASN A 303 -0.85 -0.19 4.32
N PHE A 304 0.19 -0.32 5.16
CA PHE A 304 0.12 -1.09 6.41
C PHE A 304 -0.92 -0.53 7.38
N SER A 305 -1.22 0.77 7.30
CA SER A 305 -2.21 1.41 8.17
C SER A 305 -3.66 1.14 7.75
N PHE A 306 -3.91 0.79 6.47
CA PHE A 306 -5.26 0.66 5.92
C PHE A 306 -5.59 -0.71 5.31
N GLU A 307 -4.59 -1.57 5.16
CA GLU A 307 -4.73 -2.93 4.65
C GLU A 307 -3.88 -3.91 5.45
N SER A 308 -4.38 -5.14 5.60
CA SER A 308 -3.61 -6.28 6.14
C SER A 308 -2.66 -6.83 5.08
N MET A 309 -1.74 -5.98 4.63
CA MET A 309 -0.89 -6.23 3.47
C MET A 309 0.00 -7.47 3.64
N LEU A 310 0.45 -7.75 4.85
CA LEU A 310 1.29 -8.91 5.15
C LEU A 310 0.52 -10.24 5.26
N GLU A 311 -0.80 -10.21 5.06
CA GLU A 311 -1.69 -11.37 5.09
C GLU A 311 -2.06 -11.85 3.67
N THR A 312 -1.59 -11.15 2.63
CA THR A 312 -1.87 -11.53 1.24
C THR A 312 -0.59 -11.68 0.42
N LYS A 313 -0.61 -12.59 -0.55
CA LYS A 313 0.53 -12.82 -1.45
C LYS A 313 0.93 -11.54 -2.19
N ALA A 314 -0.04 -10.78 -2.69
CA ALA A 314 0.21 -9.52 -3.39
C ALA A 314 0.94 -8.49 -2.50
N GLY A 315 0.49 -8.31 -1.26
CA GLY A 315 1.11 -7.36 -0.34
C GLY A 315 2.49 -7.82 0.14
N VAL A 316 2.64 -9.09 0.53
CA VAL A 316 3.92 -9.62 0.97
C VAL A 316 4.97 -9.58 -0.15
N ILE A 317 4.62 -10.02 -1.36
CA ILE A 317 5.54 -10.00 -2.50
C ILE A 317 5.96 -8.56 -2.81
N PHE A 318 5.02 -7.60 -2.82
CA PHE A 318 5.34 -6.20 -3.02
C PHE A 318 6.38 -5.71 -1.99
N TYR A 319 6.11 -5.91 -0.70
CA TYR A 319 7.00 -5.43 0.36
C TYR A 319 8.37 -6.10 0.26
N ALA A 320 8.41 -7.44 0.22
CA ALA A 320 9.65 -8.20 0.20
C ALA A 320 10.51 -7.86 -1.02
N PHE A 321 9.90 -7.78 -2.20
CA PHE A 321 10.61 -7.52 -3.45
C PHE A 321 11.16 -6.09 -3.51
N PHE A 322 10.31 -5.06 -3.34
CA PHE A 322 10.76 -3.67 -3.50
C PHE A 322 11.68 -3.21 -2.37
N ASN A 323 11.44 -3.66 -1.13
CA ASN A 323 12.33 -3.36 -0.02
C ASN A 323 13.73 -3.92 -0.28
N SER A 324 13.83 -5.21 -0.66
CA SER A 324 15.11 -5.84 -0.98
C SER A 324 15.79 -5.18 -2.19
N LEU A 325 15.04 -4.95 -3.27
CA LEU A 325 15.56 -4.37 -4.50
C LEU A 325 16.19 -2.99 -4.28
N ILE A 326 15.53 -2.12 -3.51
CA ILE A 326 15.99 -0.74 -3.31
C ILE A 326 17.04 -0.68 -2.21
N PHE A 327 16.91 -1.46 -1.13
CA PHE A 327 17.86 -1.48 -0.02
C PHE A 327 19.24 -2.04 -0.42
N PHE A 328 19.31 -3.16 -1.13
CA PHE A 328 20.61 -3.72 -1.52
C PHE A 328 21.29 -2.91 -2.63
N LYS A 329 20.55 -2.12 -3.40
CA LYS A 329 21.13 -1.12 -4.32
C LYS A 329 21.84 0.00 -3.55
N VAL A 330 21.26 0.43 -2.44
CA VAL A 330 21.75 1.47 -1.53
C VAL A 330 23.10 1.06 -0.92
N THR A 331 23.19 -0.15 -0.37
CA THR A 331 24.42 -0.65 0.28
C THR A 331 25.58 -0.86 -0.69
N VAL A 332 25.33 -1.28 -1.93
CA VAL A 332 26.39 -1.42 -2.95
C VAL A 332 27.02 -0.08 -3.32
N ASN A 333 26.24 1.00 -3.36
CA ASN A 333 26.77 2.33 -3.66
C ASN A 333 27.68 2.85 -2.54
N GLU A 334 27.39 2.54 -1.27
CA GLU A 334 28.28 2.89 -0.14
C GLU A 334 29.64 2.20 -0.23
N ASN A 335 29.68 0.90 -0.46
CA ASN A 335 30.94 0.14 -0.55
C ASN A 335 31.84 0.63 -1.71
N ASN A 336 31.23 1.08 -2.81
CA ASN A 336 31.96 1.65 -3.94
C ASN A 336 32.47 3.07 -3.67
N ASN A 337 31.83 3.83 -2.77
CA ASN A 337 32.31 5.16 -2.38
C ASN A 337 33.43 5.08 -1.35
N HIS A 338 33.36 4.14 -0.39
CA HIS A 338 34.44 3.91 0.58
C HIS A 338 35.70 3.27 -0.02
N SER A 339 35.60 2.52 -1.12
CA SER A 339 36.79 2.01 -1.83
C SER A 339 37.47 3.05 -2.74
N ARG A 340 36.87 4.24 -2.90
CA ARG A 340 37.38 5.35 -3.71
C ARG A 340 37.89 6.55 -2.88
N SER A 341 37.65 6.54 -1.58
CA SER A 341 38.23 7.46 -0.59
C SER A 341 39.45 6.82 0.05
#